data_AF-B8QA15-F1
#
_entry.id   AF-B8QA15-F1
#
_cell.length_a   1.000
_cell.length_b   1.000
_cell.length_c   1.000
_cell.angle_alpha   90.00
_cell.angle_beta   90.00
_cell.angle_gamma   90.00
#
_symmetry.space_group_name_H-M   'P 1'
#
loop_
_entity.id
_entity.type
_entity.pdbx_description
1 polymer ?
#
loop_
_entity_poly.entity_id
_entity_poly.type
_entity_poly.pdbx_seq_one_letter_code
_entity_poly.pdbx_strand_id
1 'polypeptide(L)'
;QMAIDADLNAGLIDDAMAKKRRAEVAEEADFYGSMDGASKFVRGDAIAGIMITFINVLAGIAIGVMQYDLSAGDAAQVFTLLTVGDGLISQIPALVISTAAGIIITRNTSEDSLGSQITNQFKIHPKALYIASGTLFVFAVIPGLP
;
A
#
# COMPACT_ATOMS: atom_id res chain seq x y z
N GLN A 1 -26.51 -2.01 18.79
CA GLN A 1 -26.86 -1.06 19.88
C GLN A 1 -28.17 -1.42 20.57
N MET A 2 -29.27 -1.70 19.85
CA MET A 2 -30.57 -2.08 20.46
C MET A 2 -30.53 -3.27 21.43
N ALA A 3 -29.69 -4.29 21.18
CA ALA A 3 -29.52 -5.42 22.10
C ALA A 3 -28.86 -5.02 23.44
N ILE A 4 -27.94 -4.05 23.42
CA ILE A 4 -27.28 -3.53 24.63
C ILE A 4 -28.28 -2.72 25.47
N ASP A 5 -29.17 -1.97 24.81
CA ASP A 5 -30.22 -1.20 25.49
C ASP A 5 -31.28 -2.12 26.10
N ALA A 6 -31.59 -3.25 25.45
CA ALA A 6 -32.46 -4.29 25.98
C ALA A 6 -31.84 -4.98 27.21
N ASP A 7 -30.55 -5.31 27.17
CA ASP A 7 -29.83 -5.92 28.30
C ASP A 7 -29.73 -4.97 29.51
N LEU A 8 -29.51 -3.67 29.26
CA LEU A 8 -29.49 -2.62 30.29
C LEU A 8 -30.87 -2.45 30.93
N ASN A 9 -31.93 -2.37 30.11
CA ASN A 9 -33.31 -2.25 30.59
C ASN A 9 -33.80 -3.52 31.32
N ALA A 10 -33.27 -4.69 30.97
CA ALA A 10 -33.53 -5.95 31.66
C ALA A 10 -32.71 -6.11 32.96
N GLY A 11 -31.82 -5.17 33.28
CA GLY A 11 -30.97 -5.20 34.47
C GLY A 11 -29.86 -6.25 34.43
N LEU A 12 -29.58 -6.82 33.25
CA LEU A 12 -28.54 -7.84 33.05
C LEU A 12 -27.13 -7.24 33.04
N ILE A 13 -27.01 -5.96 32.71
CA ILE A 13 -25.76 -5.19 32.69
C ILE A 13 -25.97 -3.83 33.35
N ASP A 14 -24.91 -3.24 33.89
CA ASP A 14 -24.92 -1.89 34.45
C ASP A 14 -24.58 -0.80 33.40
N ASP A 15 -24.77 0.46 33.77
CA ASP A 15 -24.57 1.61 32.86
C ASP A 15 -23.10 1.76 32.41
N ALA A 16 -22.14 1.39 33.26
CA ALA A 16 -20.72 1.41 32.93
C ALA A 16 -20.36 0.34 31.89
N MET A 17 -20.93 -0.87 32.03
CA MET A 17 -20.74 -1.99 31.13
C MET A 17 -21.46 -1.77 29.81
N ALA A 18 -22.65 -1.17 29.83
CA ALA A 18 -23.36 -0.76 28.63
C ALA A 18 -22.55 0.29 27.84
N LYS A 19 -21.97 1.28 28.52
CA LYS A 19 -21.08 2.28 27.89
C LYS A 19 -19.85 1.63 27.25
N LYS A 20 -19.19 0.70 27.97
CA LYS A 20 -18.03 -0.04 27.43
C LYS A 20 -18.38 -0.85 26.19
N ARG A 21 -19.47 -1.64 26.24
CA ARG A 21 -19.92 -2.45 25.08
C ARG A 21 -20.33 -1.59 23.89
N ARG A 22 -20.95 -0.43 24.12
CA ARG A 22 -21.25 0.52 23.04
C ARG A 22 -19.98 1.05 22.38
N ALA A 23 -18.94 1.33 23.15
CA ALA A 23 -17.66 1.77 22.63
C ALA A 23 -16.97 0.67 21.80
N GLU A 24 -16.96 -0.58 22.28
CA GLU A 24 -16.41 -1.73 21.54
C GLU A 24 -17.14 -1.94 20.19
N VAL A 25 -18.48 -1.89 20.18
CA VAL A 25 -19.26 -2.01 18.93
C VAL A 25 -19.03 -0.83 17.98
N ALA A 26 -18.82 0.38 18.50
CA ALA A 26 -18.50 1.54 17.67
C ALA A 26 -17.11 1.40 17.03
N GLU A 27 -16.11 0.94 17.79
CA GLU A 27 -14.76 0.67 17.29
C GLU A 27 -14.77 -0.42 16.21
N GLU A 28 -15.53 -1.50 16.43
CA GLU A 28 -15.71 -2.56 15.44
C GLU A 28 -16.38 -2.05 14.15
N ALA A 29 -17.43 -1.21 14.28
CA ALA A 29 -18.09 -0.59 13.14
C ALA A 29 -17.16 0.37 12.37
N ASP A 30 -16.34 1.16 13.05
CA ASP A 30 -15.35 2.04 12.43
C ASP A 30 -14.23 1.23 11.74
N PHE A 31 -13.80 0.12 12.34
CA PHE A 31 -12.82 -0.79 11.72
C PHE A 31 -13.38 -1.43 10.45
N TYR A 32 -14.60 -1.98 10.48
CA TYR A 32 -15.22 -2.56 9.29
C TYR A 32 -15.58 -1.51 8.24
N GLY A 33 -15.99 -0.30 8.65
CA GLY A 33 -16.24 0.82 7.75
C GLY A 33 -14.97 1.30 7.03
N SER A 34 -13.86 1.44 7.77
CA SER A 34 -12.56 1.77 7.18
C SER A 34 -11.99 0.63 6.32
N MET A 35 -12.19 -0.64 6.70
CA MET A 35 -11.81 -1.80 5.89
C MET A 35 -12.58 -1.91 4.58
N ASP A 36 -13.90 -1.69 4.57
CA ASP A 36 -14.70 -1.71 3.34
C ASP A 36 -14.27 -0.59 2.38
N GLY A 37 -14.01 0.61 2.92
CA GLY A 37 -13.44 1.73 2.18
C GLY A 37 -12.10 1.37 1.54
N ALA A 38 -11.12 0.96 2.34
CA ALA A 38 -9.79 0.55 1.86
C ALA A 38 -9.86 -0.57 0.83
N SER A 39 -10.71 -1.58 1.04
CA SER A 39 -10.88 -2.72 0.12
C SER A 39 -11.45 -2.29 -1.23
N LYS A 40 -12.36 -1.32 -1.27
CA LYS A 40 -12.87 -0.74 -2.52
C LYS A 40 -11.80 0.05 -3.27
N PHE A 41 -10.97 0.81 -2.57
CA PHE A 41 -9.84 1.52 -3.19
C PHE A 41 -8.82 0.55 -3.79
N VAL A 42 -8.42 -0.48 -3.05
CA VAL A 42 -7.49 -1.52 -3.54
C VAL A 42 -8.08 -2.26 -4.75
N ARG A 43 -9.36 -2.61 -4.70
CA ARG A 43 -10.03 -3.27 -5.83
C ARG A 43 -10.12 -2.35 -7.06
N GLY A 44 -10.39 -1.06 -6.86
CA GLY A 44 -10.42 -0.07 -7.94
C GLY A 44 -9.05 0.14 -8.58
N ASP A 45 -8.01 0.26 -7.77
CA ASP A 45 -6.62 0.39 -8.22
C ASP A 45 -6.15 -0.82 -9.03
N ALA A 46 -6.46 -2.03 -8.55
CA ALA A 46 -6.15 -3.27 -9.27
C ALA A 46 -6.85 -3.36 -10.64
N ILE A 47 -8.13 -2.98 -10.71
CA ILE A 47 -8.88 -2.97 -11.98
C ILE A 47 -8.29 -1.95 -12.95
N ALA A 48 -7.95 -0.75 -12.46
CA ALA A 48 -7.32 0.30 -13.27
C ALA A 48 -5.96 -0.16 -13.81
N GLY A 49 -5.11 -0.75 -12.97
CA GLY A 49 -3.81 -1.28 -13.38
C GLY A 49 -3.92 -2.36 -14.46
N ILE A 50 -4.88 -3.28 -14.33
CA ILE A 50 -5.13 -4.31 -15.36
C ILE A 50 -5.58 -3.68 -16.68
N MET A 51 -6.48 -2.69 -16.65
CA MET A 51 -6.92 -2.01 -17.86
C MET A 51 -5.77 -1.24 -18.54
N ILE A 52 -4.97 -0.50 -17.77
CA ILE A 52 -3.81 0.24 -18.29
C ILE A 52 -2.82 -0.73 -18.94
N THR A 53 -2.50 -1.84 -18.26
CA THR A 53 -1.61 -2.87 -18.80
C THR A 53 -2.11 -3.42 -20.13
N PHE A 54 -3.39 -3.77 -20.20
CA PHE A 54 -4.00 -4.31 -21.40
C PHE A 54 -3.98 -3.30 -22.57
N ILE A 55 -4.31 -2.04 -22.29
CA ILE A 55 -4.29 -0.97 -23.29
C ILE A 55 -2.86 -0.73 -23.80
N ASN A 56 -1.88 -0.61 -22.90
CA ASN A 56 -0.49 -0.35 -23.29
C ASN A 56 0.09 -1.47 -24.15
N VAL A 57 -0.20 -2.74 -23.81
CA VAL A 57 0.26 -3.88 -24.60
C VAL A 57 -0.40 -3.91 -25.97
N LEU A 58 -1.74 -3.82 -26.04
CA LEU A 58 -2.44 -3.90 -27.33
C LEU A 58 -2.16 -2.69 -28.24
N ALA A 59 -2.22 -1.48 -27.69
CA ALA A 59 -1.92 -0.27 -28.43
C ALA A 59 -0.44 -0.24 -28.85
N GLY A 60 0.46 -0.67 -27.97
CA GLY A 60 1.88 -0.80 -28.26
C GLY A 60 2.15 -1.76 -29.41
N ILE A 61 1.52 -2.95 -29.41
CA ILE A 61 1.64 -3.90 -30.52
C ILE A 61 1.08 -3.31 -31.82
N ALA A 62 -0.10 -2.69 -31.77
CA ALA A 62 -0.71 -2.08 -32.95
C ALA A 62 0.19 -0.99 -33.57
N ILE A 63 0.72 -0.09 -32.73
CA ILE A 63 1.64 0.97 -33.16
C ILE A 63 2.97 0.39 -33.62
N GLY A 64 3.51 -0.62 -32.93
CA GLY A 64 4.74 -1.32 -33.26
C GLY A 64 4.71 -1.93 -34.66
N VAL A 65 3.60 -2.59 -35.00
CA VAL A 65 3.42 -3.21 -36.31
C VAL A 65 3.08 -2.17 -37.39
N MET A 66 2.22 -1.18 -37.09
CA MET A 66 1.74 -0.23 -38.11
C MET A 66 2.68 0.94 -38.39
N GLN A 67 3.45 1.40 -37.39
CA GLN A 67 4.29 2.60 -37.51
C GLN A 67 5.79 2.29 -37.44
N TYR A 68 6.18 1.25 -36.70
CA TYR A 68 7.60 0.90 -36.50
C TYR A 68 8.05 -0.30 -37.35
N ASP A 69 7.17 -0.85 -38.19
CA ASP A 69 7.43 -1.99 -39.09
C ASP A 69 8.00 -3.22 -38.36
N LEU A 70 7.67 -3.35 -37.07
CA LEU A 70 8.08 -4.49 -36.24
C LEU A 70 7.20 -5.70 -36.56
N SER A 71 7.77 -6.90 -36.44
CA SER A 71 6.94 -8.10 -36.43
C SER A 71 6.03 -8.09 -35.20
N ALA A 72 4.85 -8.73 -35.31
CA ALA A 72 3.91 -8.80 -34.18
C ALA A 72 4.55 -9.44 -32.92
N GLY A 73 5.49 -10.37 -33.11
CA GLY A 73 6.24 -10.99 -32.01
C GLY A 73 7.21 -10.03 -31.33
N ASP A 74 8.00 -9.29 -32.12
CA ASP A 74 8.96 -8.32 -31.59
C ASP A 74 8.25 -7.16 -30.88
N ALA A 75 7.16 -6.66 -31.48
CA ALA A 75 6.31 -5.63 -30.88
C ALA A 75 5.70 -6.13 -29.56
N ALA A 76 5.21 -7.37 -29.50
CA ALA A 76 4.69 -7.94 -28.26
C ALA A 76 5.76 -8.01 -27.17
N GLN A 77 6.98 -8.44 -27.49
CA GLN A 77 8.07 -8.50 -26.52
C GLN A 77 8.45 -7.12 -25.98
N VAL A 78 8.66 -6.15 -26.87
CA VAL A 78 9.11 -4.79 -26.51
C VAL A 78 8.04 -4.06 -25.68
N PHE A 79 6.80 -4.01 -26.16
CA PHE A 79 5.75 -3.25 -25.49
C PHE A 79 5.23 -3.94 -24.21
N THR A 80 5.30 -5.27 -24.12
CA THR A 80 5.04 -5.97 -22.84
C THR A 80 6.13 -5.66 -21.82
N LEU A 81 7.40 -5.69 -22.21
CA LEU A 81 8.52 -5.37 -21.30
C LEU A 81 8.41 -3.92 -20.79
N LEU A 82 8.15 -2.96 -21.69
CA LEU A 82 7.97 -1.55 -21.34
C LEU A 82 6.78 -1.35 -20.39
N THR A 83 5.65 -2.03 -20.64
CA THR A 83 4.46 -1.90 -19.80
C THR A 83 4.69 -2.45 -18.39
N VAL A 84 5.36 -3.60 -18.26
CA VAL A 84 5.72 -4.16 -16.95
C VAL A 84 6.71 -3.25 -16.23
N GLY A 85 7.70 -2.71 -16.96
CA GLY A 85 8.67 -1.74 -16.42
C GLY A 85 7.99 -0.48 -15.87
N ASP A 86 7.05 0.11 -16.61
CA ASP A 86 6.26 1.27 -16.19
C ASP A 86 5.46 0.98 -14.91
N GLY A 87 4.84 -0.20 -14.83
CA GLY A 87 4.12 -0.66 -13.64
C GLY A 87 5.01 -0.85 -12.40
N LEU A 88 6.28 -1.24 -12.58
CA LEU A 88 7.25 -1.38 -11.48
C LEU A 88 7.84 -0.03 -11.06
N ILE A 89 8.19 0.84 -12.02
CA ILE A 89 8.79 2.15 -11.75
C ILE A 89 7.79 3.07 -11.06
N SER A 90 6.53 3.06 -11.48
CA SER A 90 5.46 3.89 -10.89
C SER A 90 5.18 3.58 -9.41
N GLN A 91 5.50 2.37 -8.94
CA GLN A 91 5.31 1.98 -7.53
C GLN A 91 6.34 2.60 -6.60
N ILE A 92 7.56 2.89 -7.07
CA ILE A 92 8.63 3.43 -6.21
C ILE A 92 8.23 4.82 -5.65
N PRO A 93 7.84 5.81 -6.48
CA PRO A 93 7.36 7.10 -5.98
C PRO A 93 6.10 6.96 -5.11
N ALA A 94 5.16 6.10 -5.50
CA ALA A 94 3.92 5.89 -4.75
C ALA A 94 4.21 5.41 -3.31
N LEU A 95 5.14 4.47 -3.15
CA LEU A 95 5.56 3.96 -1.84
C LEU A 95 6.28 5.02 -1.02
N VAL A 96 7.14 5.83 -1.64
CA VAL A 96 7.82 6.95 -0.96
C VAL A 96 6.81 7.99 -0.46
N ILE A 97 5.86 8.39 -1.31
CA ILE A 97 4.81 9.37 -0.97
C ILE A 97 3.90 8.81 0.13
N SER A 98 3.46 7.55 0.00
CA SER A 98 2.62 6.88 1.00
C SER A 98 3.31 6.80 2.36
N THR A 99 4.58 6.41 2.39
CA THR A 99 5.38 6.35 3.62
C THR A 99 5.56 7.73 4.23
N ALA A 100 5.91 8.74 3.42
CA ALA A 100 6.06 10.12 3.88
C ALA A 100 4.74 10.68 4.46
N ALA A 101 3.61 10.45 3.79
CA ALA A 101 2.29 10.86 4.26
C ALA A 101 1.92 10.14 5.58
N GLY A 102 2.17 8.84 5.68
CA GLY A 102 1.96 8.06 6.90
C GLY A 102 2.74 8.63 8.08
N ILE A 103 4.03 8.92 7.87
CA ILE A 103 4.89 9.55 8.88
C ILE A 103 4.34 10.92 9.32
N ILE A 104 3.91 11.76 8.38
CA ILE A 104 3.33 13.09 8.67
C ILE A 104 2.03 12.97 9.47
N ILE A 105 1.15 12.02 9.14
CA ILE A 105 -0.14 11.83 9.83
C ILE A 105 0.08 11.33 11.26
N THR A 106 1.01 10.39 11.47
CA THR A 106 1.33 9.87 12.81
C THR A 106 2.07 10.87 13.71
N ARG A 107 2.62 11.95 13.14
CA ARG A 107 3.33 12.98 13.90
C ARG A 107 2.42 13.79 14.85
N ASN A 108 1.13 13.92 14.53
CA ASN A 108 0.20 14.75 15.31
C ASN A 108 0.01 14.30 16.78
N THR A 109 0.63 13.18 17.19
CA THR A 109 0.56 12.62 18.55
C THR A 109 1.87 12.68 19.35
N SER A 110 2.99 13.16 18.79
CA SER A 110 4.31 13.10 19.47
C SER A 110 4.98 14.48 19.62
N GLU A 111 5.54 14.77 20.80
CA GLU A 111 6.28 16.03 21.09
C GLU A 111 7.67 16.08 20.42
N ASP A 112 8.26 14.92 20.09
CA ASP A 112 9.60 14.82 19.49
C ASP A 112 9.64 15.15 17.99
N SER A 113 10.75 15.75 17.55
CA SER A 113 11.02 16.01 16.13
C SER A 113 11.11 14.71 15.31
N LEU A 114 10.69 14.76 14.04
CA LEU A 114 10.77 13.63 13.12
C LEU A 114 12.20 13.06 13.01
N GLY A 115 13.19 13.96 12.97
CA GLY A 115 14.60 13.60 12.86
C GLY A 115 15.10 12.81 14.05
N SER A 116 14.71 13.18 15.28
CA SER A 116 15.12 12.46 16.51
C SER A 116 14.49 11.08 16.60
N GLN A 117 13.22 10.93 16.18
CA GLN A 117 12.55 9.62 16.17
C GLN A 117 13.15 8.66 15.13
N ILE A 118 13.40 9.15 13.91
CA ILE A 118 14.03 8.36 12.85
C ILE A 118 15.44 7.90 13.27
N THR A 119 16.26 8.81 13.82
CA THR A 119 17.60 8.43 14.31
C THR A 119 17.54 7.46 15.49
N ASN A 120 16.52 7.55 16.35
CA ASN A 120 16.33 6.58 17.42
C ASN A 120 15.93 5.19 16.87
N GLN A 121 15.03 5.13 15.89
CA GLN A 121 14.60 3.87 15.27
C GLN A 121 15.75 3.13 14.57
N PHE A 122 16.62 3.85 13.85
CA PHE A 122 17.82 3.27 13.25
C PHE A 122 18.78 2.68 14.30
N LYS A 123 18.83 3.26 15.51
CA LYS A 123 19.67 2.75 16.62
C LYS A 123 19.08 1.53 17.30
N ILE A 124 17.75 1.38 17.33
CA ILE A 124 17.06 0.27 18.02
C ILE A 124 17.16 -1.05 17.22
N HIS A 125 17.27 -0.98 15.87
CA HIS A 125 17.27 -2.17 15.00
C HIS A 125 18.54 -2.33 14.15
N PRO A 126 19.75 -2.36 14.74
CA PRO A 126 21.01 -2.42 13.99
C PRO A 126 21.17 -3.71 13.16
N LYS A 127 20.59 -4.83 13.61
CA LYS A 127 20.61 -6.10 12.86
C LYS A 127 19.93 -6.00 11.50
N ALA A 128 18.80 -5.29 11.42
CA ALA A 128 18.07 -5.10 10.16
C ALA A 128 18.90 -4.29 9.16
N LEU A 129 19.61 -3.27 9.62
CA LEU A 129 20.53 -2.46 8.80
C LEU A 129 21.71 -3.27 8.25
N TYR A 130 22.28 -4.18 9.04
CA TYR A 130 23.36 -5.06 8.57
C TYR A 130 22.89 -6.03 7.48
N ILE A 131 21.70 -6.61 7.64
CA ILE A 131 21.15 -7.54 6.65
C ILE A 131 20.80 -6.79 5.36
N ALA A 132 20.18 -5.62 5.46
CA ALA A 132 19.83 -4.79 4.30
C ALA A 132 21.08 -4.33 3.54
N SER A 133 22.08 -3.78 4.24
CA SER A 133 23.33 -3.33 3.62
C SER A 133 24.12 -4.47 2.98
N GLY A 134 24.18 -5.65 3.62
CA GLY A 134 24.79 -6.84 3.02
C GLY A 134 24.07 -7.30 1.75
N THR A 135 22.74 -7.28 1.74
CA THR A 135 21.95 -7.68 0.57
C THR A 135 22.14 -6.69 -0.58
N LEU A 136 22.10 -5.39 -0.31
CA LEU A 136 22.38 -4.35 -1.30
C LEU A 136 23.80 -4.42 -1.85
N PHE A 137 24.78 -4.75 -0.99
CA PHE A 137 26.15 -4.96 -1.43
C PHE A 137 26.27 -6.15 -2.39
N VAL A 138 25.59 -7.26 -2.11
CA VAL A 138 25.54 -8.42 -3.01
C VAL A 138 24.90 -8.04 -4.35
N PHE A 139 23.80 -7.29 -4.35
CA PHE A 139 23.18 -6.81 -5.58
C PHE A 139 24.08 -5.88 -6.39
N ALA A 140 24.80 -4.96 -5.73
CA ALA A 140 25.74 -4.05 -6.39
C ALA A 140 26.93 -4.77 -7.04
N VAL A 141 27.32 -5.94 -6.52
CA VAL A 141 28.44 -6.74 -7.05
C VAL A 141 28.02 -7.61 -8.24
N ILE A 142 26.73 -7.93 -8.41
CA ILE A 142 26.23 -8.74 -9.53
C ILE A 142 25.97 -7.83 -10.75
N PRO A 143 26.78 -7.91 -11.82
CA PRO A 143 26.59 -7.07 -13.00
C PRO A 143 25.35 -7.54 -13.78
N GLY A 144 24.40 -6.64 -14.04
CA GLY A 144 23.20 -6.92 -14.83
C GLY A 144 21.87 -6.87 -14.07
N LEU A 145 21.88 -6.60 -12.77
CA LEU A 145 20.70 -6.07 -12.07
C LEU A 145 20.64 -4.54 -12.28
N PRO A 146 19.45 -3.95 -12.50
CA PRO A 146 19.29 -2.51 -12.60
C PRO A 146 19.70 -1.78 -11.31
#